data_AF-A0A2N7WQ38-F1
#
_entry.id   AF-A0A2N7WQ38-F1
#
_cell.length_a   1.000
_cell.length_b   1.000
_cell.length_c   1.000
_cell.angle_alpha   90.00
_cell.angle_beta   90.00
_cell.angle_gamma   90.00
#
_symmetry.space_group_name_H-M   'P 1'
#
loop_
_entity.id
_entity.type
_entity.pdbx_description
1 polymer ?
#
loop_
_entity_poly.entity_id
_entity_poly.type
_entity_poly.pdbx_seq_one_letter_code
_entity_poly.pdbx_strand_id
1 'polypeptide(L)'
;MVEQLFLYGVYSIHVRPLELSGARWDAEYEIRHREKAVKPWTTVGGDDGYTDEAEAIAAAHQQAVDDIEHGAGIPKPRAFP
;
A
#
# COMPACT_ATOMS: atom_id res chain seq x y z
N MET A 1 6.04 -8.70 -12.97
CA MET A 1 5.62 -7.57 -12.12
C MET A 1 6.53 -7.53 -10.91
N VAL A 2 7.05 -6.35 -10.58
CA VAL A 2 8.05 -6.16 -9.51
C VAL A 2 7.32 -5.72 -8.25
N GLU A 3 7.41 -6.51 -7.18
CA GLU A 3 6.98 -6.06 -5.85
C GLU A 3 7.90 -4.92 -5.40
N GLN A 4 7.30 -3.80 -5.02
CA GLN A 4 7.98 -2.61 -4.52
C GLN A 4 7.87 -2.57 -2.99
N LEU A 5 9.00 -2.54 -2.31
CA LEU A 5 9.08 -2.42 -0.87
C LEU A 5 9.41 -0.98 -0.47
N PHE A 6 8.52 -0.36 0.30
CA PHE A 6 8.72 0.95 0.91
C PHE A 6 8.82 0.80 2.43
N LEU A 7 9.71 1.56 3.07
CA LEU A 7 9.90 1.53 4.51
C LEU A 7 9.39 2.83 5.13
N TYR A 8 8.53 2.73 6.14
CA TYR A 8 7.95 3.85 6.85
C TYR A 8 8.16 3.72 8.36
N GLY A 9 9.31 4.21 8.84
CA GLY A 9 9.71 4.09 10.24
C GLY A 9 9.86 2.63 10.67
N VAL A 10 8.90 2.12 11.46
CA VAL A 10 8.85 0.72 11.95
C VAL A 10 7.96 -0.19 11.10
N TYR A 11 7.32 0.38 10.07
CA TYR A 11 6.45 -0.35 9.15
C TYR A 11 7.14 -0.61 7.82
N SER A 12 6.82 -1.74 7.22
CA SER A 12 7.19 -2.11 5.87
C SER A 12 5.93 -2.15 5.03
N ILE A 13 5.92 -1.41 3.92
CA ILE A 13 4.83 -1.32 2.98
C ILE A 13 5.25 -2.10 1.73
N HIS A 14 4.56 -3.18 1.44
CA HIS A 14 4.76 -3.94 0.21
C HIS A 14 3.70 -3.51 -0.79
N VAL A 15 4.09 -3.16 -2.00
CA VAL A 15 3.19 -2.76 -3.08
C VAL A 15 3.41 -3.69 -4.26
N ARG A 16 2.33 -4.22 -4.82
CA ARG A 16 2.36 -5.02 -6.04
C ARG A 16 1.43 -4.41 -7.07
N PRO A 17 1.91 -4.07 -8.29
CA PRO A 17 1.01 -3.73 -9.37
C PRO A 17 0.29 -4.98 -9.86
N LEU A 18 -0.95 -4.80 -10.32
CA LEU A 18 -1.81 -5.81 -10.88
C LEU A 18 -2.33 -5.31 -12.23
N GLU A 19 -1.98 -6.00 -13.32
CA GLU A 19 -2.53 -5.67 -14.64
C GLU A 19 -4.00 -6.10 -14.71
N LEU A 20 -4.87 -5.15 -15.03
CA LEU A 20 -6.28 -5.39 -15.30
C LEU A 20 -6.53 -5.47 -16.81
N SER A 21 -7.64 -6.11 -17.15
CA SER A 21 -8.05 -6.27 -18.54
C SER A 21 -8.33 -4.90 -19.18
N GLY A 22 -7.74 -4.62 -20.34
CA GLY A 22 -8.00 -3.39 -21.12
C GLY A 22 -7.03 -2.23 -20.88
N ALA A 23 -5.75 -2.52 -20.61
CA ALA A 23 -4.71 -1.51 -20.34
C ALA A 23 -4.99 -0.66 -19.09
N ARG A 24 -5.59 -1.30 -18.08
CA ARG A 24 -5.77 -0.73 -16.75
C ARG A 24 -4.84 -1.44 -15.77
N TRP A 25 -4.51 -0.75 -14.70
CA TRP A 25 -3.60 -1.22 -13.67
C TRP A 25 -4.25 -1.00 -12.32
N ASP A 26 -4.39 -2.05 -11.53
CA ASP A 26 -4.62 -1.92 -10.10
C ASP A 26 -3.28 -2.02 -9.37
N ALA A 27 -3.29 -1.69 -8.10
CA ALA A 27 -2.20 -2.09 -7.23
C ALA A 27 -2.75 -2.58 -5.91
N GLU A 28 -2.02 -3.48 -5.27
CA GLU A 28 -2.35 -3.94 -3.93
C GLU A 28 -1.20 -3.57 -3.01
N TYR A 29 -1.55 -3.17 -1.80
CA TYR A 29 -0.57 -2.87 -0.76
C TYR A 29 -0.81 -3.70 0.49
N GLU A 30 0.26 -4.09 1.15
CA GLU A 30 0.27 -4.72 2.46
C GLU A 30 1.12 -3.88 3.40
N ILE A 31 0.67 -3.73 4.65
CA ILE A 31 1.45 -3.04 5.67
C ILE A 31 1.81 -4.03 6.75
N ARG A 32 3.11 -4.16 6.99
CA ARG A 32 3.68 -5.03 8.01
C ARG A 32 4.34 -4.19 9.10
N HIS A 33 4.20 -4.65 10.33
CA HIS A 33 4.95 -4.13 11.46
C HIS A 33 5.81 -5.25 12.03
N ARG A 34 7.14 -5.10 11.92
CA ARG A 34 8.14 -6.14 12.21
C ARG A 34 7.89 -7.40 11.37
N GLU A 35 7.20 -8.39 11.91
CA GLU A 35 6.89 -9.66 11.23
C GLU A 35 5.38 -9.87 11.02
N LYS A 36 4.55 -9.00 11.60
CA LYS A 36 3.08 -9.13 11.56
C LYS A 36 2.50 -8.23 10.48
N ALA A 37 1.72 -8.79 9.57
CA ALA A 37 0.86 -8.01 8.69
C ALA A 37 -0.21 -7.32 9.54
N VAL A 38 -0.09 -6.00 9.69
CA VAL A 38 -1.07 -5.16 10.42
C VAL A 38 -2.22 -4.77 9.50
N LYS A 39 -1.93 -4.63 8.20
CA LYS A 39 -2.92 -4.49 7.13
C LYS A 39 -2.64 -5.60 6.12
N PRO A 40 -3.61 -6.51 5.86
CA PRO A 40 -3.46 -7.50 4.79
C PRO A 40 -3.47 -6.81 3.43
N TRP A 41 -3.09 -7.56 2.38
CA TRP A 41 -3.19 -7.10 0.98
C TRP A 41 -4.54 -6.45 0.71
N THR A 42 -4.48 -5.16 0.40
CA THR A 42 -5.63 -4.31 0.12
C THR A 42 -5.46 -3.74 -1.28
N THR A 43 -6.45 -3.93 -2.13
CA THR A 43 -6.46 -3.38 -3.48
C THR A 43 -6.81 -1.90 -3.46
N VAL A 44 -6.10 -1.13 -4.27
CA VAL A 44 -6.37 0.27 -4.56
C VAL A 44 -6.44 0.45 -6.08
N GLY A 45 -7.36 1.30 -6.53
CA GLY A 45 -7.70 1.51 -7.94
C GLY A 45 -9.15 1.10 -8.24
N GLY A 46 -9.60 -0.01 -7.66
CA GLY A 46 -11.02 -0.40 -7.69
C GLY A 46 -11.54 -0.66 -9.10
N ASP A 47 -12.85 -0.51 -9.32
CA ASP A 47 -13.49 -0.81 -10.62
C ASP A 47 -12.96 0.03 -11.80
N ASP A 48 -12.37 1.20 -11.56
CA ASP A 48 -11.88 2.09 -12.62
C ASP A 48 -10.43 1.77 -13.04
N GLY A 49 -9.61 1.32 -12.08
CA GLY A 49 -8.17 1.09 -12.26
C GLY A 49 -7.40 2.34 -12.70
N TYR A 50 -6.08 2.28 -12.60
CA TYR A 50 -5.16 3.29 -13.08
C TYR A 50 -4.81 3.06 -14.55
N THR A 51 -4.40 4.13 -15.23
CA THR A 51 -3.97 4.03 -16.64
C THR A 51 -2.52 3.56 -16.80
N ASP A 52 -1.71 3.63 -15.74
CA ASP A 52 -0.29 3.29 -15.75
C ASP A 52 0.12 2.49 -14.52
N GLU A 53 1.07 1.57 -14.68
CA GLU A 53 1.63 0.77 -13.59
C GLU A 53 2.23 1.66 -12.49
N ALA A 54 2.96 2.70 -12.87
CA ALA A 54 3.62 3.60 -11.93
C ALA A 54 2.62 4.42 -11.12
N GLU A 55 1.49 4.80 -11.75
CA GLU A 55 0.40 5.52 -11.08
C GLU A 55 -0.28 4.62 -10.04
N ALA A 56 -0.52 3.35 -10.38
CA ALA A 56 -1.05 2.36 -9.46
C ALA A 56 -0.13 2.15 -8.25
N ILE A 57 1.18 1.99 -8.50
CA ILE A 57 2.18 1.84 -7.44
C ILE A 57 2.21 3.08 -6.53
N ALA A 58 2.21 4.28 -7.11
CA ALA A 58 2.24 5.53 -6.35
C ALA A 58 0.98 5.69 -5.49
N ALA A 59 -0.20 5.39 -6.04
CA ALA A 59 -1.45 5.46 -5.31
C ALA A 59 -1.52 4.44 -4.16
N ALA A 60 -1.06 3.21 -4.38
CA ALA A 60 -0.97 2.18 -3.35
C ALA A 60 -0.02 2.55 -2.22
N HIS A 61 1.15 3.10 -2.57
CA HIS A 61 2.09 3.61 -1.60
C HIS A 61 1.48 4.76 -0.77
N GLN A 62 0.82 5.73 -1.43
CA GLN A 62 0.22 6.87 -0.74
C GLN A 62 -0.93 6.44 0.18
N GLN A 63 -1.80 5.53 -0.28
CA GLN A 63 -2.88 4.98 0.54
C GLN A 63 -2.34 4.23 1.75
N ALA A 64 -1.23 3.50 1.60
CA ALA A 64 -0.59 2.80 2.71
C ALA A 64 -0.01 3.75 3.76
N VAL A 65 0.62 4.85 3.32
CA VAL A 65 1.11 5.91 4.23
C VAL A 65 -0.07 6.53 4.97
N ASP A 66 -1.15 6.86 4.26
CA ASP A 66 -2.36 7.43 4.84
C ASP A 66 -2.97 6.50 5.92
N ASP A 67 -3.04 5.19 5.65
CA ASP A 67 -3.49 4.17 6.62
C ASP A 67 -2.62 4.16 7.90
N ILE A 68 -1.30 4.32 7.76
CA ILE A 68 -0.36 4.39 8.89
C ILE A 68 -0.57 5.70 9.68
N GLU A 69 -0.71 6.83 8.99
CA GLU A 69 -0.86 8.15 9.59
C GLU A 69 -2.23 8.35 10.26
N HIS A 70 -3.31 7.85 9.67
CA HIS A 70 -4.65 7.90 10.22
C HIS A 70 -4.91 6.79 11.25
N GLY A 71 -4.06 5.76 11.32
CA GLY A 71 -4.16 4.68 12.29
C GLY A 71 -5.33 3.74 12.00
N ALA A 72 -5.58 3.46 10.72
CA ALA A 72 -6.66 2.58 10.24
C ALA A 72 -6.38 1.09 10.56
N GLY A 73 -6.36 0.77 11.87
CA GLY A 73 -5.98 -0.54 12.40
C GLY A 73 -4.48 -0.70 12.69
N ILE A 74 -3.68 0.33 12.40
CA ILE A 74 -2.23 0.32 12.64
C ILE A 74 -1.94 1.01 13.98
N PRO A 75 -1.35 0.30 14.96
CA PRO A 75 -1.09 0.88 16.27
C PRO A 75 -0.01 1.95 16.15
N LYS A 76 -0.39 3.23 16.22
CA LYS A 76 0.56 4.35 16.13
C LYS A 76 1.72 4.13 17.12
N PRO A 77 2.99 4.28 16.68
CA PRO A 77 4.09 4.31 17.62
C PRO A 77 3.82 5.50 18.53
N ARG A 78 3.80 5.24 19.84
CA ARG A 78 3.45 6.21 20.87
C ARG A 78 4.21 7.51 20.57
N ALA A 79 3.48 8.56 20.17
CA ALA A 79 4.05 9.88 20.01
C ALA A 79 4.70 10.22 21.36
N PHE A 80 6.03 10.33 21.36
CA PHE A 80 6.73 10.81 22.54
C PHE A 80 6.44 12.32 22.65
N PRO A 81 6.01 12.80 23.84
CA PRO A 81 5.71 14.21 24.06
C PRO A 81 6.95 15.11 23.98
#